data_AF-A0A3D3J1V2-F1
#
_entry.id   AF-A0A3D3J1V2-F1
#
_cell.length_a   1.000
_cell.length_b   1.000
_cell.length_c   1.000
_cell.angle_alpha   90.00
_cell.angle_beta   90.00
_cell.angle_gamma   90.00
#
_symmetry.space_group_name_H-M   'P 1'
#
loop_
_entity.id
_entity.type
_entity.pdbx_description
1 polymer ?
#
loop_
_entity_poly.entity_id
_entity_poly.type
_entity_poly.pdbx_seq_one_letter_code
_entity_poly.pdbx_strand_id
1 'polypeptide(L)' 'MGHLVFNIDVMLAKRKMSVTELSNRVGITLANMSILKTGKAKAIKVSTIEALCDILKCQPG' A
#
# COMPACT_ATOMS: atom_id res chain seq x y z
N MET A 1 3.57 10.99 18.37
CA MET A 1 4.11 10.85 17.01
C MET A 1 3.32 9.73 16.34
N GLY A 2 2.41 10.08 15.44
CA GLY A 2 1.50 9.12 14.81
C GLY A 2 2.28 8.19 13.88
N HIS A 3 2.21 6.89 14.12
CA HIS A 3 2.67 5.89 13.17
C HIS A 3 1.49 5.56 12.26
N LEU A 4 1.63 5.87 10.97
CA LEU A 4 0.68 5.50 9.94
C LEU A 4 0.81 3.99 9.68
N VAL A 5 0.05 3.15 10.40
CA VAL A 5 0.11 1.68 10.27
C VAL A 5 -0.82 1.22 9.15
N PHE A 6 -0.28 1.05 7.95
CA PHE A 6 -0.99 0.45 6.82
C PHE A 6 -0.76 -1.06 6.81
N ASN A 7 -1.74 -1.82 7.28
CA ASN A 7 -1.73 -3.28 7.14
C ASN A 7 -2.21 -3.67 5.73
N ILE A 8 -1.34 -3.47 4.73
CA ILE A 8 -1.64 -3.80 3.32
C ILE A 8 -2.02 -5.29 3.19
N ASP A 9 -1.33 -6.18 3.89
CA ASP A 9 -1.64 -7.62 3.87
C ASP A 9 -3.06 -7.95 4.31
N VAL A 10 -3.55 -7.32 5.38
CA VAL A 10 -4.92 -7.51 5.88
C VAL A 10 -5.93 -7.01 4.85
N MET A 11 -5.66 -5.86 4.22
CA MET A 11 -6.56 -5.29 3.22
C MET A 11 -6.61 -6.11 1.94
N LEU A 12 -5.46 -6.64 1.49
CA LEU A 12 -5.39 -7.56 0.35
C LEU A 12 -6.19 -8.84 0.63
N ALA A 13 -6.04 -9.44 1.80
CA ALA A 13 -6.79 -10.63 2.21
C ALA A 13 -8.30 -10.36 2.26
N LYS A 14 -8.72 -9.27 2.92
CA LYS A 14 -10.14 -8.87 3.01
C LYS A 14 -10.78 -8.62 1.64
N ARG A 15 -10.01 -8.08 0.69
CA ARG A 15 -10.49 -7.71 -0.66
C ARG A 15 -10.26 -8.81 -1.71
N LYS A 16 -9.70 -9.97 -1.32
CA LYS A 16 -9.27 -11.05 -2.23
C LYS A 16 -8.42 -10.52 -3.40
N MET A 17 -7.53 -9.56 -3.11
CA MET A 17 -6.68 -8.89 -4.09
C MET A 17 -5.24 -9.40 -3.96
N SER A 18 -4.55 -9.60 -5.09
CA SER A 18 -3.14 -9.97 -5.09
C SER A 18 -2.22 -8.75 -4.97
N VAL A 19 -1.01 -8.95 -4.44
CA VAL A 19 -0.01 -7.88 -4.35
C VAL A 19 0.43 -7.38 -5.73
N THR A 20 0.48 -8.29 -6.71
CA THR A 20 0.77 -7.99 -8.13
C THR A 20 -0.29 -7.09 -8.74
N GLU A 21 -1.56 -7.35 -8.42
CA GLU A 21 -2.65 -6.52 -8.90
C GLU A 21 -2.61 -5.12 -8.26
N LEU A 22 -2.36 -5.04 -6.95
CA LEU A 22 -2.18 -3.75 -6.28
C LEU A 22 -0.99 -2.97 -6.87
N SER A 23 0.14 -3.62 -7.15
CA SER A 23 1.31 -2.95 -7.73
C SER A 23 1.02 -2.38 -9.11
N ASN A 24 0.25 -3.11 -9.93
CA ASN A 24 -0.17 -2.63 -11.25
C ASN A 24 -1.13 -1.45 -11.15
N ARG A 25 -2.11 -1.51 -10.23
CA ARG A 25 -3.08 -0.42 -10.04
C ARG A 25 -2.44 0.85 -9.48
N VAL A 26 -1.46 0.72 -8.58
CA VAL A 26 -0.72 1.85 -7.99
C VAL A 26 0.36 2.38 -8.95
N GLY A 27 0.80 1.59 -9.92
CA GLY A 27 1.83 1.98 -10.89
C GLY A 27 3.25 1.92 -10.34
N ILE A 28 3.52 0.98 -9.41
CA ILE A 28 4.87 0.76 -8.86
C ILE A 28 5.31 -0.69 -9.05
N THR A 29 6.62 -0.92 -8.98
CA THR A 29 7.16 -2.27 -9.13
C THR A 29 6.76 -3.18 -7.96
N LEU A 30 6.68 -4.48 -8.22
CA LEU A 30 6.45 -5.52 -7.21
C LEU A 30 7.48 -5.47 -6.07
N ALA A 31 8.73 -5.11 -6.37
CA ALA A 31 9.79 -4.91 -5.37
C ALA A 31 9.45 -3.77 -4.40
N ASN A 32 9.07 -2.59 -4.92
CA ASN A 32 8.65 -1.45 -4.10
C ASN A 32 7.38 -1.78 -3.30
N MET A 33 6.42 -2.46 -3.91
CA MET A 33 5.20 -2.90 -3.22
C MET A 33 5.51 -3.85 -2.06
N SER A 34 6.47 -4.77 -2.23
CA SER A 34 6.88 -5.71 -1.18
C SER A 34 7.53 -5.00 0.02
N ILE A 35 8.32 -3.96 -0.23
CA ILE A 35 8.92 -3.12 0.82
C ILE A 35 7.84 -2.34 1.58
N LEU A 36 6.84 -1.80 0.86
CA LEU A 36 5.70 -1.11 1.47
C LEU A 36 4.85 -2.04 2.32
N LYS A 37 4.52 -3.22 1.78
CA LYS A 37 3.74 -4.26 2.46
C LYS A 37 4.37 -4.67 3.80
N THR A 38 5.70 -4.74 3.86
CA THR A 38 6.44 -5.14 5.07
C THR A 38 6.70 -3.98 6.05
N GLY A 39 6.26 -2.76 5.75
CA GLY A 39 6.49 -1.58 6.58
C GLY A 39 7.96 -1.12 6.61
N LYS A 40 8.82 -1.64 5.73
CA LYS A 40 10.25 -1.31 5.68
C LYS A 40 10.57 -0.09 4.81
N ALA A 41 9.55 0.53 4.22
CA ALA A 41 9.71 1.71 3.38
C ALA A 41 10.15 2.91 4.22
N LYS A 42 11.29 3.51 3.85
CA LYS A 42 11.81 4.72 4.50
C LYS A 42 11.23 6.01 3.92
N ALA A 43 10.89 5.99 2.64
CA ALA A 43 10.31 7.10 1.91
C ALA A 43 9.37 6.57 0.81
N ILE A 44 8.26 7.27 0.60
CA ILE A 44 7.27 6.99 -0.44
C ILE A 44 6.74 8.31 -0.98
N LYS A 45 6.41 8.37 -2.28
CA LYS A 45 5.79 9.54 -2.87
C LYS A 45 4.37 9.70 -2.32
N VAL A 46 3.95 10.93 -2.04
CA VAL A 46 2.58 11.23 -1.58
C VAL A 46 1.54 10.66 -2.56
N SER A 47 1.78 10.81 -3.86
CA SER A 47 0.91 10.24 -4.91
C SER A 47 0.75 8.72 -4.84
N THR A 48 1.76 7.99 -4.35
CA THR A 48 1.66 6.53 -4.15
C THR A 48 0.80 6.21 -2.93
N ILE A 49 0.86 7.00 -1.86
CA ILE A 49 -0.01 6.85 -0.68
C ILE A 49 -1.47 7.16 -1.07
N GLU A 50 -1.70 8.23 -1.81
CA GLU A 50 -3.03 8.62 -2.29
C GLU A 50 -3.65 7.53 -3.15
N ALA A 51 -2.91 7.01 -4.14
CA ALA A 51 -3.37 5.90 -4.98
C ALA A 51 -3.65 4.63 -4.15
N LEU A 52 -2.77 4.31 -3.19
CA LEU A 52 -2.99 3.19 -2.27
C LEU A 52 -4.27 3.37 -1.47
N CYS A 53 -4.56 4.58 -0.95
CA CYS A 53 -5.78 4.80 -0.20
C CYS A 53 -7.05 4.87 -1.02
N ASP A 54 -6.98 5.35 -2.26
CA ASP A 54 -8.11 5.28 -3.17
C ASP A 54 -8.49 3.81 -3.47
N ILE A 55 -7.48 2.98 -3.80
CA ILE A 55 -7.69 1.56 -4.13
C ILE A 55 -8.12 0.74 -2.91
N LEU A 56 -7.43 0.94 -1.78
CA LEU A 56 -7.68 0.16 -0.56
C LEU A 56 -8.81 0.77 0.29
N LYS A 57 -9.39 1.91 -0.12
CA LYS A 57 -10.34 2.72 0.65
C LYS A 57 -9.89 2.88 2.11
N CYS A 58 -8.65 3.28 2.31
CA CYS A 58 -8.17 3.66 3.64
C CYS A 58 -8.35 5.15 3.89
N GLN A 59 -8.36 5.50 5.17
CA GLN A 59 -8.32 6.87 5.61
C GLN A 59 -6.90 7.16 6.13
N PRO A 60 -6.17 8.12 5.55
CA PRO A 60 -4.93 8.59 6.16
C PRO A 60 -5.29 9.26 7.49
N GLY A 61 -4.72 8.77 8.59
CA GLY A 61 -4.95 9.23 9.97
C GLY A 61 -3.65 9.56 10.67
#